data_AF-A0A4Q7ALX1-F1
#
_entry.id   AF-A0A4Q7ALX1-F1
#
_cell.length_a   1.000
_cell.length_b   1.000
_cell.length_c   1.000
_cell.angle_alpha   90.00
_cell.angle_beta   90.00
_cell.angle_gamma   90.00
#
_symmetry.space_group_name_H-M   'P 1'
#
loop_
_entity.id
_entity.type
_entity.pdbx_description
1 polymer ?
#
loop_
_entity_poly.entity_id
_entity_poly.type
_entity_poly.pdbx_seq_one_letter_code
_entity_poly.pdbx_strand_id
1 'polypeptide(L)' 'MSLTIEQMREIVAGAPEWAVFWITRNKYHGSVLSFPNMTGQQSYLISDLRAAIADHDRTDYVSDICNHIAPTTRVIEG' A
#
# COMPACT_ATOMS: atom_id res chain seq x y z
N MET A 1 -12.32 4.89 -4.79
CA MET A 1 -11.97 5.35 -3.42
C MET A 1 -10.58 4.78 -3.15
N SER A 2 -9.59 5.61 -2.89
CA SER A 2 -8.20 5.17 -2.69
C SER A 2 -7.96 4.88 -1.21
N LEU A 3 -7.37 3.73 -0.88
CA LEU A 3 -7.03 3.35 0.49
C LEU A 3 -5.73 4.06 0.93
N THR A 4 -5.67 4.58 2.16
CA THR A 4 -4.41 5.06 2.75
C THR A 4 -3.64 3.92 3.42
N ILE A 5 -2.33 4.07 3.63
CA ILE A 5 -1.48 3.04 4.26
C ILE A 5 -1.98 2.64 5.65
N GLU A 6 -2.47 3.60 6.43
CA GLU A 6 -3.07 3.33 7.76
C GLU A 6 -4.31 2.44 7.64
N GLN A 7 -5.18 2.71 6.66
CA GLN A 7 -6.35 1.87 6.40
C GLN A 7 -5.94 0.46 5.94
N MET A 8 -4.90 0.35 5.10
CA MET A 8 -4.38 -0.95 4.70
C MET A 8 -3.87 -1.74 5.92
N ARG A 9 -3.15 -1.07 6.84
CA ARG A 9 -2.66 -1.70 8.09
C ARG A 9 -3.81 -2.18 8.96
N GLU A 10 -4.87 -1.38 9.12
CA GLU A 10 -6.06 -1.78 9.88
C GLU A 10 -6.77 -2.99 9.25
N ILE A 11 -6.93 -3.00 7.92
CA ILE A 11 -7.54 -4.11 7.18
C ILE A 11 -6.73 -5.40 7.34
N VAL A 12 -5.40 -5.32 7.25
CA VAL A 12 -4.49 -6.46 7.41
C VAL A 12 -4.44 -6.94 8.86
N ALA A 13 -4.49 -6.03 9.84
CA ALA A 13 -4.48 -6.38 11.26
C ALA A 13 -5.79 -7.06 11.69
N GLY A 14 -6.93 -6.63 11.14
CA GLY A 14 -8.23 -7.27 11.34
C GLY A 14 -8.48 -8.49 10.46
N ALA A 15 -7.54 -8.87 9.59
CA ALA A 15 -7.71 -9.99 8.67
C ALA A 15 -7.53 -11.34 9.39
N PRO A 16 -8.54 -12.23 9.37
CA PRO A 16 -8.36 -13.59 9.83
C PRO A 16 -7.50 -14.40 8.85
N GLU A 17 -6.86 -15.48 9.31
CA GLU A 17 -5.91 -16.28 8.52
C GLU A 17 -6.52 -16.89 7.24
N TRP A 18 -7.84 -17.13 7.24
CA TRP A 18 -8.58 -17.65 6.10
C TRP A 18 -8.93 -16.58 5.06
N ALA A 19 -8.77 -15.29 5.39
CA ALA A 19 -9.10 -14.20 4.48
C ALA A 19 -8.02 -14.05 3.41
N VAL A 20 -8.45 -13.96 2.15
CA VAL A 20 -7.57 -13.80 0.99
C VAL A 20 -7.68 -12.39 0.41
N PHE A 21 -8.89 -11.82 0.42
CA PHE A 21 -9.17 -10.50 -0.11
C PHE A 21 -10.13 -9.72 0.79
N TRP A 22 -10.07 -8.40 0.65
CA TRP A 22 -10.96 -7.45 1.31
C TRP A 22 -11.79 -6.71 0.26
N ILE A 23 -13.10 -6.61 0.49
CA ILE A 23 -14.04 -5.99 -0.45
C ILE A 23 -14.37 -4.57 0.01
N THR A 24 -14.15 -3.57 -0.85
CA THR A 24 -14.43 -2.16 -0.51
C THR A 24 -15.90 -1.87 -0.25
N ARG A 25 -16.81 -2.50 -1.01
CA ARG A 25 -18.24 -2.20 -1.00
C ARG A 25 -18.91 -2.43 0.35
N ASN A 26 -18.63 -3.58 0.97
CA ASN A 26 -19.23 -3.99 2.25
C ASN A 26 -18.19 -4.09 3.37
N LYS A 27 -16.94 -3.69 3.12
CA LYS A 27 -15.83 -3.68 4.09
C LYS A 27 -15.67 -5.00 4.87
N TYR A 28 -15.69 -6.12 4.15
CA TYR A 28 -15.55 -7.45 4.75
C TYR A 28 -14.40 -8.24 4.13
N HIS A 29 -13.94 -9.24 4.87
CA HIS A 29 -12.91 -10.19 4.46
C HIS A 29 -13.55 -11.44 3.85
N GLY A 30 -13.02 -11.90 2.73
CA GLY A 30 -13.49 -13.10 2.05
C GLY A 30 -12.34 -14.01 1.61
N SER A 31 -12.64 -15.28 1.45
CA SER A 31 -11.71 -16.31 0.95
C SER A 31 -11.96 -16.71 -0.50
N VAL A 32 -13.18 -16.52 -1.02
CA VAL A 32 -13.57 -16.81 -2.41
C VAL A 32 -14.18 -15.59 -3.11
N LEU A 33 -13.53 -15.10 -4.19
CA LEU A 33 -14.06 -14.02 -5.02
C LEU A 33 -15.27 -14.55 -5.80
N SER A 34 -16.45 -14.51 -5.19
CA SER A 34 -17.70 -14.86 -5.86
C SER A 34 -18.56 -13.60 -5.97
N PHE A 35 -18.48 -12.94 -7.13
CA PHE A 35 -19.31 -11.79 -7.46
C PHE A 35 -20.07 -12.09 -8.75
N PRO A 36 -21.37 -12.40 -8.69
CA PRO A 36 -22.17 -12.59 -9.90
C PRO A 36 -22.33 -11.30 -10.74
N ASN A 37 -21.98 -10.12 -10.21
CA ASN A 37 -22.03 -8.85 -10.92
C ASN A 37 -20.80 -7.96 -10.56
N MET A 38 -19.81 -7.90 -11.45
CA MET A 38 -18.55 -7.17 -11.27
C MET A 38 -18.63 -5.64 -11.44
N THR A 39 -19.80 -5.07 -11.70
CA THR A 39 -19.91 -3.65 -12.06
C THR A 39 -19.65 -2.73 -10.86
N GLY A 40 -18.45 -2.13 -10.79
CA GLY A 40 -18.08 -1.13 -9.79
C GLY A 40 -17.59 -1.68 -8.44
N GLN A 41 -17.30 -2.98 -8.33
CA GLN A 41 -16.72 -3.56 -7.12
C GLN A 41 -15.20 -3.63 -7.21
N GLN A 42 -14.52 -3.14 -6.17
CA GLN A 42 -13.07 -3.28 -6.01
C GLN A 42 -12.79 -4.26 -4.86
N SER A 43 -11.96 -5.25 -5.14
CA SER A 43 -11.41 -6.15 -4.13
C SER A 43 -9.90 -5.97 -4.10
N TYR A 44 -9.34 -5.91 -2.90
CA TYR A 44 -7.90 -5.84 -2.69
C TYR A 44 -7.42 -7.17 -2.10
N LEU A 45 -6.34 -7.73 -2.63
CA LEU A 45 -5.72 -8.89 -2.03
C LEU A 45 -5.01 -8.47 -0.75
N ILE A 46 -5.21 -9.21 0.34
CA ILE A 46 -4.60 -8.88 1.63
C ILE A 46 -3.07 -9.02 1.54
N SER A 47 -2.58 -9.98 0.76
CA SER A 47 -1.15 -10.12 0.46
C SER A 47 -0.59 -8.92 -0.30
N ASP A 48 -1.35 -8.34 -1.22
CA ASP A 48 -0.95 -7.16 -1.98
C ASP A 48 -0.92 -5.92 -1.08
N LEU A 49 -1.92 -5.76 -0.20
CA LEU A 49 -1.90 -4.73 0.85
C LEU A 49 -0.68 -4.88 1.76
N ARG A 50 -0.33 -6.10 2.19
CA ARG A 50 0.90 -6.37 2.97
C ARG A 50 2.16 -5.99 2.22
N ALA A 51 2.25 -6.34 0.94
CA ALA A 51 3.40 -6.00 0.10
C ALA A 51 3.50 -4.48 -0.09
N ALA A 52 2.38 -3.80 -0.35
CA ALA A 52 2.33 -2.35 -0.49
C ALA A 52 2.70 -1.63 0.81
N ILE A 53 2.27 -2.13 1.98
CA ILE A 53 2.68 -1.58 3.28
C ILE A 53 4.19 -1.76 3.49
N ALA A 54 4.73 -2.96 3.21
CA ALA A 54 6.15 -3.25 3.36
C ALA A 54 7.02 -2.44 2.38
N ASP A 55 6.55 -2.25 1.15
CA ASP A 55 7.21 -1.40 0.15
C ASP A 55 7.15 0.08 0.54
N HIS A 56 6.02 0.55 1.07
CA HIS A 56 5.89 1.89 1.61
C HIS A 56 6.83 2.13 2.80
N ASP A 57 6.92 1.17 3.72
CA ASP A 57 7.84 1.23 4.88
C ASP A 57 9.31 1.27 4.42
N ARG A 58 9.64 0.50 3.39
CA ARG A 58 10.95 0.51 2.75
C ARG A 58 11.26 1.83 2.03
N THR A 59 10.27 2.43 1.37
CA THR A 59 10.45 3.67 0.59
C THR A 59 10.40 4.93 1.44
N ASP A 60 9.65 4.92 2.54
CA ASP A 60 9.68 5.97 3.57
C ASP A 60 11.08 6.11 4.19
N TYR A 61 11.82 4.99 4.26
CA TYR A 61 13.24 4.98 4.66
C TYR A 61 14.20 5.56 3.60
N VAL A 62 13.75 5.81 2.36
CA VAL A 62 14.57 6.44 1.30
C VAL A 62 14.52 7.97 1.39
N SER A 63 14.19 8.52 2.57
CA SER A 63 14.67 9.85 2.97
C SER A 63 16.20 9.92 3.18
N ASP A 64 16.96 8.87 2.85
CA ASP A 64 18.43 8.92 2.71
C ASP A 64 18.93 9.44 1.34
N ILE A 65 18.04 9.91 0.43
CA ILE A 65 18.49 10.88 -0.61
C ILE A 65 18.82 12.24 0.03
N CYS A 66 18.72 12.38 1.35
CA CYS A 66 19.46 13.39 2.09
C CYS A 66 20.99 13.19 2.01
N ASN A 67 21.50 12.13 1.36
CA ASN A 67 22.89 12.05 0.92
C ASN A 67 23.13 12.52 -0.54
N HIS A 68 22.19 13.24 -1.17
CA HIS A 68 22.56 14.25 -2.20
C HIS A 68 23.07 15.55 -1.55
N ILE A 69 23.88 15.40 -0.50
CA ILE A 69 24.91 16.37 -0.16
C ILE A 69 25.92 16.21 -1.32
N ALA A 70 26.10 17.17 -2.22
CA ALA A 70 26.28 18.57 -1.87
C ALA A 70 25.56 19.56 -2.80
N PRO A 71 24.85 20.55 -2.25
CA PRO A 71 24.52 21.81 -2.94
C PRO A 71 25.75 22.75 -3.00
N THR A 72 26.95 22.26 -3.35
CA THR A 72 28.17 23.08 -3.38
C THR A 72 28.96 23.05 -4.68
N THR A 73 28.50 22.39 -5.74
CA THR A 73 29.16 22.52 -7.05
C THR A 73 28.68 23.77 -7.78
N ARG A 74 29.10 24.95 -7.30
CA ARG A 74 29.32 26.09 -8.19
C ARG A 74 30.68 25.88 -8.86
N VAL A 75 30.70 25.33 -10.08
CA VAL A 75 31.84 25.53 -10.98
C VAL A 75 31.60 26.85 -11.72
N ILE A 76 31.93 27.95 -11.06
CA ILE A 76 32.33 29.20 -11.71
C ILE A 76 33.28 29.92 -10.77
N GLU A 77 34.56 30.00 -11.14
CA GLU A 77 35.47 31.13 -10.90
C GLU A 77 36.66 30.93 -11.85
N GLY A 78 36.85 31.86 -12.81
CA GLY A 78 38.13 32.15 -13.49
C GLY A 78 38.50 31.31 -14.69
#